data_AF-R6JUN2-F1
#
_entry.id   AF-R6JUN2-F1
#
_cell.length_a   1.000
_cell.length_b   1.000
_cell.length_c   1.000
_cell.angle_alpha   90.00
_cell.angle_beta   90.00
_cell.angle_gamma   90.00
#
_symmetry.space_group_name_H-M   'P 1'
#
loop_
_entity.id
_entity.type
_entity.pdbx_description
1 polymer ?
#
loop_
_entity_poly.entity_id
_entity_poly.type
_entity_poly.pdbx_seq_one_letter_code
_entity_poly.pdbx_strand_id
1 'polypeptide(L)'
;MKYRKEDDNRYRVRFMRSTEELMDALTVKEFISYLEENAELEDDADCEYIDGEVVKCKAYDLKEADSNLHKEFLVTENGRLFYWLSLNSKIELVDRENVAEEKKEVMKKRTMKYGYREIRKIHADSLSNLCIAKNWYTRGNNEEYGHLLYDMAEGKENITTDDIVEIAQDITEHSDTDQEITSICFDIARIAITFFEET
;
A
#
# COMPACT_ATOMS: atom_id res chain seq x y z
N MET A 1 -9.46 9.77 -5.99
CA MET A 1 -10.44 10.26 -7.01
C MET A 1 -11.28 11.45 -6.53
N LYS A 2 -11.90 12.18 -7.47
CA LYS A 2 -12.90 13.25 -7.23
C LYS A 2 -14.07 13.08 -8.21
N TYR A 3 -15.21 13.70 -7.94
CA TYR A 3 -16.23 13.84 -8.97
C TYR A 3 -15.77 14.80 -10.05
N ARG A 4 -16.16 14.56 -11.31
CA ARG A 4 -15.80 15.42 -12.44
C ARG A 4 -16.33 16.85 -12.26
N LYS A 5 -17.54 17.00 -11.73
CA LYS A 5 -18.14 18.30 -11.42
C LYS A 5 -18.01 18.59 -9.93
N GLU A 6 -17.56 19.79 -9.60
CA GLU A 6 -17.31 20.19 -8.21
C GLU A 6 -18.58 20.19 -7.35
N ASP A 7 -19.72 20.60 -7.92
CA ASP A 7 -21.02 20.62 -7.24
C ASP A 7 -21.48 19.22 -6.76
N ASP A 8 -21.00 18.16 -7.40
CA ASP A 8 -21.35 16.78 -7.04
C ASP A 8 -20.64 16.31 -5.76
N ASN A 9 -19.65 17.05 -5.24
CA ASN A 9 -18.97 16.74 -3.98
C ASN A 9 -19.93 16.64 -2.78
N ARG A 10 -21.11 17.26 -2.87
CA ARG A 10 -22.18 17.11 -1.87
C ARG A 10 -22.67 15.66 -1.70
N TYR A 11 -22.41 14.78 -2.66
CA TYR A 11 -22.83 13.38 -2.60
C TYR A 11 -21.81 12.47 -1.91
N ARG A 12 -20.62 12.99 -1.57
CA ARG A 12 -19.58 12.22 -0.89
C ARG A 12 -20.07 11.65 0.46
N VAL A 13 -20.81 12.48 1.21
CA VAL A 13 -21.46 12.12 2.50
C VAL A 13 -22.47 10.97 2.41
N ARG A 14 -22.80 10.47 1.21
CA ARG A 14 -23.66 9.28 1.03
C ARG A 14 -22.89 7.97 1.21
N PHE A 15 -21.56 8.01 1.22
CA PHE A 15 -20.70 6.86 1.45
C PHE A 15 -20.35 6.74 2.92
N MET A 16 -20.10 5.50 3.35
CA MET A 16 -19.41 5.26 4.60
C MET A 16 -17.96 5.71 4.51
N ARG A 17 -17.40 6.04 5.66
CA ARG A 17 -16.03 6.55 5.78
C ARG A 17 -14.99 5.62 5.15
N SER A 18 -15.15 4.30 5.28
CA SER A 18 -14.28 3.29 4.67
C SER A 18 -14.26 3.41 3.14
N THR A 19 -15.43 3.56 2.51
CA THR A 19 -15.55 3.78 1.06
C THR A 19 -14.98 5.14 0.64
N GLU A 20 -15.22 6.20 1.42
CA GLU A 20 -14.61 7.51 1.17
C GLU A 20 -13.08 7.44 1.18
N GLU A 21 -12.50 6.71 2.15
CA GLU A 21 -11.06 6.51 2.28
C GLU A 21 -10.48 5.75 1.08
N LEU A 22 -11.18 4.73 0.57
CA LEU A 22 -10.82 4.06 -0.70
C LEU A 22 -10.87 5.02 -1.89
N MET A 23 -11.94 5.82 -1.97
CA MET A 23 -12.09 6.81 -3.03
C MET A 23 -11.03 7.91 -2.95
N ASP A 24 -10.50 8.22 -1.77
CA ASP A 24 -9.39 9.14 -1.56
C ASP A 24 -8.04 8.54 -1.94
N ALA A 25 -7.79 7.28 -1.57
CA ALA A 25 -6.52 6.61 -1.74
C ALA A 25 -6.27 6.09 -3.17
N LEU A 26 -7.33 5.65 -3.86
CA LEU A 26 -7.22 4.96 -5.14
C LEU A 26 -7.37 5.90 -6.34
N THR A 27 -6.76 5.49 -7.45
CA THR A 27 -7.10 5.99 -8.80
C THR A 27 -8.38 5.33 -9.31
N VAL A 28 -8.98 5.88 -10.36
CA VAL A 28 -10.13 5.27 -11.06
C VAL A 28 -9.83 3.82 -11.45
N LYS A 29 -8.65 3.58 -12.04
CA LYS A 29 -8.27 2.23 -12.47
C LYS A 29 -8.15 1.24 -11.30
N GLU A 30 -7.51 1.65 -10.21
CA GLU A 30 -7.35 0.78 -9.03
C GLU A 30 -8.69 0.54 -8.33
N PHE A 31 -9.57 1.55 -8.28
CA PHE A 31 -10.90 1.38 -7.73
C PHE A 31 -11.76 0.45 -8.58
N ILE A 32 -11.62 0.49 -9.92
CA ILE A 32 -12.25 -0.51 -10.80
C ILE A 32 -11.75 -1.93 -10.46
N SER A 33 -10.43 -2.13 -10.32
CA SER A 33 -9.90 -3.45 -9.91
C SER A 33 -10.39 -3.87 -8.53
N TYR A 34 -10.52 -2.93 -7.59
CA TYR A 34 -11.13 -3.21 -6.28
C TYR A 34 -12.58 -3.67 -6.41
N LEU A 35 -13.40 -3.01 -7.26
CA LEU A 35 -14.78 -3.43 -7.52
C LEU A 35 -14.84 -4.83 -8.15
N GLU A 36 -13.96 -5.13 -9.10
CA GLU A 36 -13.89 -6.46 -9.73
C GLU A 36 -13.62 -7.60 -8.72
N GLU A 37 -12.90 -7.31 -7.65
CA GLU A 37 -12.55 -8.27 -6.60
C GLU A 37 -13.55 -8.31 -5.43
N ASN A 38 -14.23 -7.18 -5.14
CA ASN A 38 -14.95 -6.98 -3.88
C ASN A 38 -16.43 -6.62 -4.04
N ALA A 39 -16.91 -6.33 -5.25
CA ALA A 39 -18.30 -5.99 -5.53
C ALA A 39 -19.00 -7.10 -6.34
N GLU A 40 -20.31 -7.20 -6.20
CA GLU A 40 -21.12 -8.12 -6.99
C GLU A 40 -21.33 -7.52 -8.38
N LEU A 41 -20.99 -8.26 -9.43
CA LEU A 41 -21.26 -7.86 -10.81
C LEU A 41 -22.72 -8.19 -11.13
N GLU A 42 -23.50 -7.21 -11.57
CA GLU A 42 -24.85 -7.47 -12.05
C GLU A 42 -24.82 -8.20 -13.40
N ASP A 43 -25.67 -9.21 -13.54
CA ASP A 43 -25.64 -10.17 -14.66
C ASP A 43 -26.01 -9.54 -16.02
N ASP A 44 -26.65 -8.37 -16.02
CA ASP A 44 -27.08 -7.67 -17.22
C ASP A 44 -26.09 -6.57 -17.62
N ALA A 45 -25.54 -6.68 -18.83
CA ALA A 45 -24.69 -5.63 -19.40
C ALA A 45 -25.54 -4.39 -19.71
N ASP A 46 -25.44 -3.37 -18.86
CA ASP A 46 -26.18 -2.12 -19.02
C ASP A 46 -25.66 -1.29 -20.20
N CYS A 47 -26.60 -0.82 -21.03
CA CYS A 47 -26.32 0.14 -22.08
C CYS A 47 -26.77 1.53 -21.63
N GLU A 48 -25.80 2.41 -21.40
CA GLU A 48 -26.04 3.74 -20.86
C GLU A 48 -25.75 4.84 -21.88
N TYR A 49 -26.56 5.89 -21.87
CA TYR A 49 -26.27 7.10 -22.63
C TYR A 49 -25.24 7.95 -21.89
N ILE A 50 -24.04 8.09 -22.44
CA ILE A 50 -22.92 8.85 -21.90
C ILE A 50 -22.36 9.74 -23.01
N ASP A 51 -22.26 11.05 -22.75
CA ASP A 51 -21.74 12.05 -23.70
C ASP A 51 -22.41 12.05 -25.09
N GLY A 52 -23.67 11.63 -25.15
CA GLY A 52 -24.44 11.56 -26.40
C GLY A 52 -24.32 10.24 -27.17
N GLU A 53 -23.57 9.27 -26.65
CA GLU A 53 -23.39 7.95 -27.25
C GLU A 53 -23.92 6.85 -26.34
N VAL A 54 -24.31 5.71 -26.93
CA VAL A 54 -24.69 4.51 -26.18
C VAL A 54 -23.42 3.72 -25.86
N VAL A 55 -23.14 3.53 -24.58
CA VAL A 55 -21.93 2.89 -24.07
C VAL A 55 -22.31 1.66 -23.25
N LYS A 56 -21.66 0.54 -23.53
CA LYS A 56 -21.78 -0.66 -22.69
C LYS A 56 -21.04 -0.47 -21.38
N CYS A 57 -21.71 -0.80 -20.30
CA CYS A 57 -21.21 -0.70 -18.95
C CYS A 57 -21.33 -2.05 -18.24
N LYS A 58 -20.46 -2.25 -17.26
CA LYS A 58 -20.63 -3.25 -16.20
C LYS A 58 -21.11 -2.53 -14.96
N ALA A 59 -22.20 -3.00 -14.35
CA ALA A 59 -22.71 -2.50 -13.07
C ALA A 59 -22.15 -3.36 -11.93
N TYR A 60 -21.51 -2.71 -10.97
CA TYR A 60 -20.95 -3.32 -9.78
C TYR A 60 -21.70 -2.81 -8.55
N ASP A 61 -22.31 -3.72 -7.80
CA ASP A 61 -22.91 -3.42 -6.50
C ASP A 61 -21.90 -3.65 -5.38
N LEU A 62 -21.41 -2.54 -4.81
CA LEU A 62 -20.50 -2.55 -3.67
C LEU A 62 -21.28 -2.46 -2.35
N LYS A 63 -21.22 -3.54 -1.57
CA LYS A 63 -21.68 -3.53 -0.18
C LYS A 63 -20.69 -2.78 0.70
N GLU A 64 -21.15 -1.77 1.43
CA GLU A 64 -20.30 -1.00 2.33
C GLU A 64 -19.94 -1.79 3.60
N ALA A 65 -18.70 -1.65 4.05
CA ALA A 65 -18.18 -2.36 5.22
C ALA A 65 -19.05 -2.12 6.46
N ASP A 66 -19.31 -3.19 7.22
CA ASP A 66 -20.09 -3.16 8.46
C ASP A 66 -21.51 -2.57 8.30
N SER A 67 -22.08 -2.67 7.09
CA SER A 67 -23.36 -2.08 6.73
C SER A 67 -24.19 -2.96 5.79
N ASN A 68 -25.49 -2.64 5.70
CA ASN A 68 -26.40 -3.14 4.65
C ASN A 68 -26.62 -2.08 3.57
N LEU A 69 -25.74 -1.09 3.47
CA LEU A 69 -25.78 -0.10 2.40
C LEU A 69 -25.03 -0.65 1.19
N HIS A 70 -25.64 -0.43 0.03
CA HIS A 70 -25.18 -0.88 -1.28
C HIS A 70 -24.94 0.35 -2.15
N LYS A 71 -23.90 0.30 -2.97
CA LYS A 71 -23.45 1.39 -3.84
C LYS A 71 -23.15 0.84 -5.22
N GLU A 72 -23.98 1.23 -6.16
CA GLU A 72 -23.84 0.84 -7.55
C GLU A 72 -22.84 1.75 -8.28
N PHE A 73 -21.91 1.11 -8.99
CA PHE A 73 -20.92 1.77 -9.83
C PHE A 73 -20.99 1.22 -11.26
N LEU A 74 -20.91 2.11 -12.24
CA LEU A 74 -20.82 1.74 -13.65
C LEU A 74 -19.39 1.91 -14.15
N VAL A 75 -18.90 0.86 -14.81
CA VAL A 75 -17.60 0.87 -15.48
C VAL A 75 -17.80 0.68 -16.97
N THR A 76 -17.38 1.66 -17.76
CA THR A 76 -17.44 1.60 -19.23
C THR A 76 -16.31 0.73 -19.79
N GLU A 77 -16.47 0.22 -21.01
CA GLU A 77 -15.41 -0.56 -21.69
C GLU A 77 -14.08 0.22 -21.86
N ASN A 78 -14.13 1.56 -21.92
CA ASN A 78 -12.94 2.41 -22.00
C ASN A 78 -12.38 2.84 -20.62
N GLY A 79 -12.88 2.27 -19.52
CA GLY A 79 -12.31 2.43 -18.17
C GLY A 79 -12.71 3.73 -17.46
N ARG A 80 -13.87 4.33 -17.82
CA ARG A 80 -14.46 5.43 -17.04
C ARG A 80 -15.33 4.84 -15.94
N LEU A 81 -15.36 5.52 -14.80
CA LEU A 81 -16.08 5.08 -13.61
C LEU A 81 -17.17 6.10 -13.27
N PHE A 82 -18.37 5.60 -13.01
CA PHE A 82 -19.50 6.43 -12.57
C PHE A 82 -20.12 5.85 -11.32
N TYR A 83 -20.54 6.72 -10.41
CA TYR A 83 -21.42 6.36 -9.30
C TYR A 83 -22.88 6.50 -9.75
N TRP A 84 -23.64 5.40 -9.67
CA TRP A 84 -25.07 5.40 -9.97
C TRP A 84 -25.83 6.01 -8.80
N LEU A 85 -26.26 7.27 -8.94
CA LEU A 85 -26.90 8.01 -7.87
C LEU A 85 -28.39 7.68 -7.76
N SER A 86 -29.05 7.52 -8.91
CA SER A 86 -30.49 7.23 -9.04
C SER A 86 -30.80 6.81 -10.48
N LEU A 87 -31.99 6.27 -10.73
CA LEU A 87 -32.47 5.82 -12.06
C LEU A 87 -32.12 6.72 -13.25
N ASN A 88 -32.06 8.05 -13.07
CA ASN A 88 -31.79 9.00 -14.16
C ASN A 88 -30.50 9.82 -13.93
N SER A 89 -29.68 9.48 -12.94
CA SER A 89 -28.51 10.26 -12.57
C SER A 89 -27.33 9.38 -12.24
N LYS A 90 -26.25 9.60 -12.97
CA LYS A 90 -24.93 9.01 -12.76
C LYS A 90 -23.88 10.10 -12.75
N ILE A 91 -22.90 9.97 -11.87
CA ILE A 91 -21.88 10.99 -11.65
C ILE A 91 -20.52 10.38 -11.95
N GLU A 92 -19.78 11.00 -12.87
CA GLU A 92 -18.45 10.50 -13.23
C GLU A 92 -17.42 10.81 -12.15
N LEU A 93 -16.63 9.79 -11.81
CA LEU A 93 -15.42 9.92 -11.02
C LEU A 93 -14.20 10.01 -11.93
N VAL A 94 -13.32 10.93 -11.58
CA VAL A 94 -12.05 11.15 -12.27
C VAL A 94 -10.92 11.12 -11.25
N ASP A 95 -9.71 10.85 -11.73
CA ASP A 95 -8.54 11.00 -10.89
C ASP A 95 -8.40 12.46 -10.44
N ARG A 96 -7.91 12.65 -9.21
CA ARG A 96 -7.46 13.99 -8.81
C ARG A 96 -6.20 14.27 -9.62
N GLU A 97 -6.11 15.47 -10.20
CA GLU A 97 -5.00 15.90 -11.08
C GLU A 97 -3.61 15.65 -10.44
N ASN A 98 -3.54 15.61 -9.10
CA ASN A 98 -2.31 15.40 -8.34
C ASN A 98 -1.95 13.93 -8.08
N VAL A 99 -2.85 12.94 -8.23
CA VAL A 99 -2.53 11.52 -7.93
C VAL A 99 -1.63 10.94 -9.02
N ALA A 100 -1.81 11.35 -10.28
CA ALA A 100 -0.94 10.93 -11.38
C ALA A 100 0.45 11.58 -11.31
N GLU A 101 0.58 12.77 -10.71
CA GLU A 101 1.85 13.47 -10.52
C GLU A 101 2.60 12.97 -9.29
N GLU A 102 1.92 12.78 -8.14
CA GLU A 102 2.50 12.13 -6.97
C GLU A 102 2.92 10.69 -7.29
N LYS A 103 2.10 9.92 -8.04
CA LYS A 103 2.50 8.59 -8.51
C LYS A 103 3.55 8.63 -9.59
N LYS A 104 3.57 9.59 -10.53
CA LYS A 104 4.70 9.74 -11.46
C LYS A 104 5.97 10.10 -10.72
N GLU A 105 5.93 10.86 -9.64
CA GLU A 105 7.11 11.22 -8.86
C GLU A 105 7.59 10.06 -7.98
N VAL A 106 6.68 9.25 -7.43
CA VAL A 106 6.99 7.98 -6.74
C VAL A 106 7.47 6.89 -7.72
N MET A 107 6.85 6.78 -8.91
CA MET A 107 7.18 5.78 -9.94
C MET A 107 8.44 6.17 -10.71
N LYS A 108 8.71 7.46 -10.95
CA LYS A 108 9.98 7.99 -11.49
C LYS A 108 11.10 7.94 -10.45
N LYS A 109 10.78 7.96 -9.16
CA LYS A 109 11.72 7.55 -8.09
C LYS A 109 12.01 6.04 -8.10
N ARG A 110 11.11 5.21 -8.65
CA ARG A 110 11.27 3.75 -8.72
C ARG A 110 11.72 3.19 -10.07
N THR A 111 11.69 3.97 -11.15
CA THR A 111 12.37 3.58 -12.40
C THR A 111 13.84 3.92 -12.24
N MET A 112 14.63 2.92 -11.84
CA MET A 112 16.07 3.03 -11.74
C MET A 112 16.62 3.49 -13.09
N LYS A 113 17.18 4.72 -13.14
CA LYS A 113 17.70 5.34 -14.36
C LYS A 113 18.67 4.44 -15.14
N TYR A 114 19.35 3.53 -14.44
CA TYR A 114 20.41 2.68 -14.96
C TYR A 114 20.05 1.18 -14.92
N GLY A 115 18.83 0.80 -14.56
CA GLY A 115 18.43 -0.61 -14.50
C GLY A 115 19.20 -1.42 -13.45
N TYR A 116 19.59 -0.81 -12.31
CA TYR A 116 20.23 -1.52 -11.20
C TYR A 116 19.41 -1.33 -9.92
N ARG A 117 19.25 -2.38 -9.12
CA ARG A 117 18.62 -2.35 -7.79
C ARG A 117 19.63 -2.59 -6.68
N GLU A 118 19.54 -1.80 -5.61
CA GLU A 118 20.28 -2.02 -4.36
C GLU A 118 19.62 -3.11 -3.52
N ILE A 119 20.41 -4.04 -2.99
CA ILE A 119 19.99 -5.09 -2.06
C ILE A 119 20.89 -5.05 -0.84
N ARG A 120 20.31 -5.01 0.36
CA ARG A 120 21.03 -5.05 1.62
C ARG A 120 20.83 -6.39 2.31
N LYS A 121 21.88 -6.95 2.89
CA LYS A 121 21.82 -8.19 3.70
C LYS A 121 22.54 -8.02 5.02
N ILE A 122 22.02 -8.65 6.07
CA ILE A 122 22.68 -8.75 7.37
C ILE A 122 22.84 -10.24 7.65
N HIS A 123 24.08 -10.69 7.84
CA HIS A 123 24.36 -12.08 8.19
C HIS A 123 24.24 -12.30 9.70
N ALA A 124 23.78 -13.49 10.10
CA ALA A 124 23.61 -13.85 11.51
C ALA A 124 24.92 -13.76 12.31
N ASP A 125 26.07 -14.08 11.70
CA ASP A 125 27.38 -13.97 12.33
C ASP A 125 27.74 -12.51 12.63
N SER A 126 27.43 -11.59 11.72
CA SER A 126 27.71 -10.17 11.84
C SER A 126 26.83 -9.53 12.91
N LEU A 127 25.54 -9.88 12.92
CA LEU A 127 24.59 -9.40 13.93
C LEU A 127 24.92 -9.98 15.32
N SER A 128 25.25 -11.26 15.40
CA SER A 128 25.62 -11.87 16.68
C SER A 128 26.93 -11.29 17.26
N ASN A 129 27.94 -11.06 16.43
CA ASN A 129 29.17 -10.39 16.84
C ASN A 129 28.91 -8.96 17.32
N LEU A 130 27.99 -8.25 16.67
CA LEU A 130 27.57 -6.90 17.09
C LEU A 130 26.90 -6.94 18.46
N CYS A 131 25.93 -7.83 18.67
CA CYS A 131 25.25 -7.99 19.95
C CYS A 131 26.23 -8.29 21.08
N ILE A 132 27.20 -9.19 20.85
CA ILE A 132 28.27 -9.50 21.82
C ILE A 132 29.12 -8.26 22.11
N ALA A 133 29.58 -7.55 21.07
CA ALA A 133 30.45 -6.38 21.21
C ALA A 133 29.77 -5.23 21.97
N LYS A 134 28.46 -5.10 21.84
CA LYS A 134 27.65 -4.04 22.47
C LYS A 134 27.02 -4.48 23.79
N ASN A 135 27.19 -5.73 24.21
CA ASN A 135 26.53 -6.33 25.35
C ASN A 135 25.00 -6.19 25.26
N TRP A 136 24.46 -6.45 24.07
CA TRP A 136 23.03 -6.47 23.79
C TRP A 136 22.46 -7.89 23.90
N TYR A 137 21.13 -7.97 23.92
CA TYR A 137 20.35 -9.20 24.02
C TYR A 137 20.56 -9.99 25.31
N THR A 138 20.90 -9.30 26.41
CA THR A 138 21.26 -9.90 27.71
C THR A 138 20.09 -10.54 28.45
N ARG A 139 18.85 -10.26 28.04
CA ARG A 139 17.61 -10.75 28.67
C ARG A 139 16.85 -11.75 27.80
N GLY A 140 17.25 -11.91 26.54
CA GLY A 140 16.64 -12.88 25.63
C GLY A 140 17.12 -14.30 25.86
N ASN A 141 16.29 -15.26 25.45
CA ASN A 141 16.62 -16.67 25.45
C ASN A 141 17.16 -17.13 24.08
N ASN A 142 17.59 -18.40 23.97
CA ASN A 142 18.20 -18.92 22.75
C ASN A 142 17.22 -19.00 21.55
N GLU A 143 15.93 -19.21 21.80
CA GLU A 143 14.91 -19.27 20.74
C GLU A 143 14.63 -17.85 20.20
N GLU A 144 14.45 -16.88 21.09
CA GLU A 144 14.30 -15.45 20.75
C GLU A 144 15.53 -14.94 19.98
N TYR A 145 16.74 -15.28 20.46
CA TYR A 145 17.96 -14.89 19.78
C TYR A 145 18.11 -15.58 18.41
N GLY A 146 17.68 -16.84 18.28
CA GLY A 146 17.58 -17.52 17.00
C GLY A 146 16.65 -16.80 16.03
N HIS A 147 15.49 -16.36 16.50
CA HIS A 147 14.52 -15.58 15.72
C HIS A 147 15.14 -14.27 15.21
N LEU A 148 15.79 -13.49 16.09
CA LEU A 148 16.49 -12.26 15.73
C LEU A 148 17.53 -12.50 14.60
N LEU A 149 18.35 -13.54 14.75
CA LEU A 149 19.47 -13.79 13.83
C LEU A 149 19.03 -14.33 12.48
N TYR A 150 18.10 -15.28 12.46
CA TYR A 150 17.76 -16.04 11.27
C TYR A 150 16.48 -15.60 10.59
N ASP A 151 15.44 -15.25 11.35
CA ASP A 151 14.14 -14.89 10.77
C ASP A 151 14.08 -13.38 10.46
N MET A 152 14.58 -12.56 11.37
CA MET A 152 14.53 -11.09 11.22
C MET A 152 15.68 -10.54 10.36
N ALA A 153 16.85 -11.21 10.36
CA ALA A 153 18.03 -10.78 9.62
C ALA A 153 18.38 -11.70 8.44
N GLU A 154 19.05 -12.83 8.66
CA GLU A 154 19.68 -13.62 7.59
C GLU A 154 18.67 -14.16 6.55
N GLY A 155 17.44 -14.48 6.99
CA GLY A 155 16.38 -15.00 6.14
C GLY A 155 15.74 -13.97 5.20
N LYS A 156 15.98 -12.67 5.37
CA LYS A 156 15.41 -11.64 4.50
C LYS A 156 16.22 -11.46 3.22
N GLU A 157 15.56 -11.50 2.08
CA GLU A 157 16.18 -11.32 0.75
C GLU A 157 16.82 -9.93 0.61
N ASN A 158 16.14 -8.90 1.11
CA ASN A 158 16.58 -7.51 1.12
C ASN A 158 16.13 -6.81 2.40
N ILE A 159 17.09 -6.32 3.18
CA ILE A 159 16.86 -5.56 4.41
C ILE A 159 16.42 -4.13 4.07
N THR A 160 15.20 -3.81 4.48
CA THR A 160 14.61 -2.47 4.41
C THR A 160 14.94 -1.65 5.65
N THR A 161 14.56 -0.38 5.65
CA THR A 161 14.71 0.48 6.83
C THR A 161 13.80 0.01 7.97
N ASP A 162 12.60 -0.45 7.65
CA ASP A 162 11.65 -0.95 8.65
C ASP A 162 12.19 -2.22 9.32
N ASP A 163 12.81 -3.12 8.54
CA ASP A 163 13.46 -4.32 9.09
C ASP A 163 14.59 -3.97 10.08
N ILE A 164 15.38 -2.92 9.79
CA ILE A 164 16.42 -2.45 10.72
C ILE A 164 15.80 -1.92 12.02
N VAL A 165 14.67 -1.21 11.93
CA VAL A 165 13.95 -0.71 13.10
C VAL A 165 13.36 -1.86 13.91
N GLU A 166 12.76 -2.87 13.27
CA GLU A 166 12.25 -4.07 13.92
C GLU A 166 13.36 -4.82 14.68
N ILE A 167 14.50 -5.06 14.04
CA ILE A 167 15.68 -5.67 14.68
C ILE A 167 16.14 -4.83 15.88
N ALA A 168 16.16 -3.51 15.76
CA ALA A 168 16.56 -2.62 16.86
C ALA A 168 15.56 -2.65 18.03
N GLN A 169 14.25 -2.73 17.75
CA GLN A 169 13.21 -2.87 18.77
C GLN A 169 13.37 -4.18 19.52
N ASP A 170 13.51 -5.29 18.81
CA ASP A 170 13.68 -6.61 19.42
C ASP A 170 14.94 -6.67 20.29
N ILE A 171 16.05 -6.10 19.80
CA ILE A 171 17.27 -5.95 20.60
C ILE A 171 17.02 -5.11 21.86
N THR A 172 16.30 -4.00 21.75
CA THR A 172 16.02 -3.12 22.89
C THR A 172 15.18 -3.82 23.95
N GLU A 173 14.13 -4.53 23.54
CA GLU A 173 13.23 -5.27 24.43
C GLU A 173 13.95 -6.38 25.20
N HIS A 174 14.95 -7.00 24.57
CA HIS A 174 15.74 -8.09 25.15
C HIS A 174 17.10 -7.63 25.70
N SER A 175 17.34 -6.33 25.85
CA SER A 175 18.59 -5.79 26.41
C SER A 175 18.36 -5.00 27.70
N ASP A 176 19.41 -4.93 28.52
CA ASP A 176 19.51 -3.93 29.59
C ASP A 176 20.40 -2.79 29.08
N THR A 177 19.79 -1.79 28.42
CA THR A 177 20.50 -0.71 27.73
C THR A 177 19.68 0.58 27.76
N ASP A 178 20.34 1.70 28.01
CA ASP A 178 19.75 3.05 27.91
C ASP A 178 19.98 3.69 26.52
N GLN A 179 20.48 2.91 25.56
CA GLN A 179 20.76 3.43 24.22
C GLN A 179 19.46 3.75 23.48
N GLU A 180 19.41 4.94 22.90
CA GLU A 180 18.33 5.35 22.01
C GLU A 180 18.22 4.40 20.82
N ILE A 181 16.99 4.02 20.46
CA ILE A 181 16.72 3.09 19.36
C ILE A 181 17.40 3.51 18.05
N THR A 182 17.48 4.81 17.78
CA THR A 182 18.14 5.36 16.58
C THR A 182 19.65 5.08 16.57
N SER A 183 20.30 4.99 17.73
CA SER A 183 21.71 4.62 17.86
C SER A 183 21.91 3.14 17.58
N ILE A 184 20.99 2.29 18.06
CA ILE A 184 21.00 0.85 17.78
C ILE A 184 20.77 0.61 16.28
N CYS A 185 19.79 1.28 15.67
CA CYS A 185 19.57 1.25 14.22
C CYS A 185 20.83 1.64 13.43
N PHE A 186 21.56 2.67 13.88
CA PHE A 186 22.80 3.09 13.23
C PHE A 186 23.87 1.99 13.25
N ASP A 187 24.07 1.33 14.38
CA ASP A 187 25.03 0.23 14.50
C ASP A 187 24.62 -0.99 13.66
N ILE A 188 23.33 -1.34 13.63
CA ILE A 188 22.80 -2.42 12.78
C ILE A 188 22.98 -2.08 11.29
N ALA A 189 22.66 -0.85 10.88
CA ALA A 189 22.81 -0.42 9.49
C ALA A 189 24.27 -0.48 9.01
N ARG A 190 25.25 -0.31 9.91
CA ARG A 190 26.67 -0.37 9.58
C ARG A 190 27.19 -1.77 9.27
N ILE A 191 26.53 -2.81 9.77
CA ILE A 191 26.91 -4.20 9.49
C ILE A 191 26.20 -4.77 8.26
N ALA A 192 25.24 -4.03 7.69
CA ALA A 192 24.57 -4.44 6.46
C ALA A 192 25.55 -4.40 5.27
N ILE A 193 25.54 -5.47 4.49
CA ILE A 193 26.29 -5.59 3.24
C ILE A 193 25.37 -5.20 2.09
N THR A 194 25.82 -4.26 1.26
CA THR A 194 25.07 -3.76 0.11
C THR A 194 25.58 -4.37 -1.20
N PHE A 195 24.65 -4.87 -2.01
CA PHE A 195 24.84 -5.40 -3.35
C PHE A 195 24.05 -4.57 -4.37
N PHE A 196 24.45 -4.62 -5.63
CA PHE A 196 23.72 -4.03 -6.74
C PHE A 196 23.53 -5.08 -7.83
N GLU A 197 22.29 -5.24 -8.29
CA GLU A 197 21.91 -6.22 -9.31
C GLU A 197 21.21 -5.53 -10.48
N GLU A 198 21.42 -6.00 -11.71
CA GLU A 198 20.74 -5.48 -12.90
C GLU A 198 19.28 -5.98 -12.94
N THR A 199 18.34 -5.11 -13.35
CA THR A 199 16.87 -5.35 -13.34
C THR A 199 16.25 -5.16 -14.71
#